data_AF-A0AAW1ECZ1-F1
#
_entry.id   AF-A0AAW1ECZ1-F1
#
_cell.length_a   1.000
_cell.length_b   1.000
_cell.length_c   1.000
_cell.angle_alpha   90.00
_cell.angle_beta   90.00
_cell.angle_gamma   90.00
#
_symmetry.space_group_name_H-M   'P 1'
#
loop_
_entity.id
_entity.type
_entity.pdbx_description
1 polymer ?
#
loop_
_entity_poly.entity_id
_entity_poly.type
_entity_poly.pdbx_seq_one_letter_code
_entity_poly.pdbx_strand_id
1 'polypeptide(L)'
;MKSVKHVMDEIMQQEIRPLLAVDIIEQLHRQFALLSGGRGKDGAPIIIFPEFSGFSEVPEEDFLNVVTYLTSIPSLDAASIGFIIIIDRRKDKWSSVKASLSRIAGAFPGNLQLVLVLRPSRFFQRAIADIGMKLHKDDFKMKIMMLNSLSDLHGYVDKGQLTRELGGNLEYCHSQWIHHRTAIENFATTVKTTAQMLQMFGTDLAETELPNDVQCTKDLLTAHTDKHSNLKVI
;
A
#
# COMPACT_ATOMS: atom_id res chain seq x y z
N MET A 1 36.46 -5.20 5.72
CA MET A 1 35.53 -6.09 6.45
C MET A 1 34.42 -5.39 7.22
N LYS A 2 34.60 -4.17 7.79
CA LYS A 2 33.49 -3.45 8.49
C LYS A 2 32.34 -2.98 7.58
N SER A 3 32.61 -2.74 6.29
CA SER A 3 31.59 -2.23 5.34
C SER A 3 30.61 -3.29 4.84
N VAL A 4 30.98 -4.58 4.84
CA VAL A 4 30.11 -5.67 4.37
C VAL A 4 29.17 -6.14 5.49
N LYS A 5 29.67 -6.16 6.73
CA LYS A 5 28.82 -6.42 7.92
C LYS A 5 27.67 -5.42 8.05
N HIS A 6 27.90 -4.15 7.73
CA HIS A 6 26.84 -3.15 7.83
C HIS A 6 25.70 -3.37 6.82
N VAL A 7 26.03 -3.81 5.60
CA VAL A 7 25.04 -4.20 4.58
C VAL A 7 24.34 -5.52 4.96
N MET A 8 25.05 -6.45 5.63
CA MET A 8 24.47 -7.72 6.11
C MET A 8 23.46 -7.53 7.25
N ASP A 9 23.69 -6.57 8.15
CA ASP A 9 22.77 -6.30 9.27
C ASP A 9 21.49 -5.58 8.83
N GLU A 10 21.52 -4.79 7.74
CA GLU A 10 20.33 -4.14 7.18
C GLU A 10 19.35 -5.15 6.54
N ILE A 11 19.85 -6.27 6.01
CA ILE A 11 19.02 -7.30 5.34
C ILE A 11 18.44 -8.31 6.35
N MET A 12 19.02 -8.40 7.56
CA MET A 12 18.77 -9.45 8.57
C MET A 12 17.88 -8.99 9.74
N GLN A 13 17.32 -7.78 9.72
CA GLN A 13 16.26 -7.46 10.67
C GLN A 13 15.08 -8.41 10.41
N GLN A 14 14.54 -9.00 11.49
CA GLN A 14 13.28 -9.74 11.45
C GLN A 14 12.15 -8.78 11.07
N GLU A 15 12.08 -8.44 9.79
CA GLU A 15 10.98 -7.68 9.23
C GLU A 15 9.73 -8.54 9.36
N ILE A 16 8.75 -8.03 10.09
CA ILE A 16 7.37 -8.48 9.98
C ILE A 16 7.08 -8.57 8.47
N ARG A 17 6.77 -9.77 7.97
CA ARG A 17 6.48 -9.97 6.55
C ARG A 17 5.43 -8.93 6.14
N PRO A 18 5.74 -8.01 5.21
CA PRO A 18 4.77 -7.02 4.80
C PRO A 18 3.59 -7.73 4.14
N LEU A 19 2.38 -7.22 4.39
CA LEU A 19 1.16 -7.71 3.76
C LEU A 19 1.30 -7.57 2.24
N LEU A 20 1.19 -8.67 1.50
CA LEU A 20 1.30 -8.66 0.03
C LEU A 20 -0.08 -8.65 -0.63
N ALA A 21 -0.15 -8.22 -1.88
CA ALA A 21 -1.37 -8.20 -2.68
C ALA A 21 -2.02 -9.58 -2.76
N VAL A 22 -1.21 -10.63 -2.84
CA VAL A 22 -1.68 -12.03 -2.90
C VAL A 22 -2.36 -12.46 -1.61
N ASP A 23 -1.96 -11.90 -0.47
CA ASP A 23 -2.54 -12.23 0.84
C ASP A 23 -3.94 -11.63 1.01
N ILE A 24 -4.28 -10.60 0.23
CA ILE A 24 -5.55 -9.86 0.33
C ILE A 24 -6.27 -9.71 -1.02
N ILE A 25 -6.01 -10.63 -1.94
CA ILE A 25 -6.42 -10.49 -3.34
C ILE A 25 -7.95 -10.43 -3.48
N GLU A 26 -8.69 -11.18 -2.68
CA GLU A 26 -10.15 -11.18 -2.68
C GLU A 26 -10.70 -9.83 -2.22
N GLN A 27 -10.11 -9.23 -1.18
CA GLN A 27 -10.48 -7.92 -0.69
C GLN A 27 -10.17 -6.83 -1.71
N LEU A 28 -9.01 -6.91 -2.37
CA LEU A 28 -8.65 -5.99 -3.45
C LEU A 28 -9.69 -6.06 -4.58
N HIS A 29 -10.07 -7.26 -5.05
CA HIS A 29 -11.07 -7.42 -6.11
C HIS A 29 -12.44 -6.82 -5.79
N ARG A 30 -12.80 -6.64 -4.52
CA ARG A 30 -14.04 -5.95 -4.12
C ARG A 30 -14.00 -4.45 -4.41
N GLN A 31 -12.82 -3.86 -4.59
CA GLN A 31 -12.59 -2.47 -5.02
C GLN A 31 -13.33 -1.42 -4.17
N PHE A 32 -13.49 -1.65 -2.87
CA PHE A 32 -14.08 -0.63 -1.98
C PHE A 32 -13.12 0.52 -1.64
N ALA A 33 -11.82 0.34 -1.95
CA ALA A 33 -10.78 1.36 -1.92
C ALA A 33 -9.75 1.08 -3.05
N LEU A 34 -9.14 2.12 -3.60
CA LEU A 34 -8.14 1.99 -4.66
C LEU A 34 -7.07 3.08 -4.60
N LEU A 35 -5.87 2.74 -5.08
CA LEU A 35 -4.74 3.64 -5.27
C LEU A 35 -4.43 3.72 -6.77
N SER A 36 -5.00 4.73 -7.45
CA SER A 36 -4.91 4.85 -8.90
C SER A 36 -3.54 5.29 -9.43
N GLY A 37 -2.68 5.79 -8.55
CA GLY A 37 -1.43 6.49 -8.91
C GLY A 37 -1.57 8.01 -8.92
N GLY A 38 -2.80 8.54 -8.77
CA GLY A 38 -3.06 9.97 -8.66
C GLY A 38 -2.30 10.64 -7.50
N ARG A 39 -1.99 11.92 -7.69
CA ARG A 39 -1.25 12.77 -6.75
C ARG A 39 -1.92 14.12 -6.55
N GLY A 40 -1.86 14.62 -5.32
CA GLY A 40 -2.19 16.01 -5.01
C GLY A 40 -1.17 16.98 -5.59
N LYS A 41 -1.45 18.28 -5.46
CA LYS A 41 -0.56 19.36 -5.96
C LYS A 41 0.85 19.27 -5.39
N ASP A 42 0.97 18.84 -4.14
CA ASP A 42 2.26 18.74 -3.44
C ASP A 42 2.91 17.34 -3.58
N GLY A 43 2.35 16.46 -4.42
CA GLY A 43 2.82 15.07 -4.57
C GLY A 43 2.23 14.09 -3.56
N ALA A 44 1.28 14.52 -2.73
CA ALA A 44 0.56 13.67 -1.78
C ALA A 44 -0.15 12.49 -2.49
N PRO A 45 0.00 11.23 -2.04
CA PRO A 45 -0.71 10.09 -2.61
C PRO A 45 -2.23 10.20 -2.39
N ILE A 46 -3.01 9.83 -3.41
CA ILE A 46 -4.47 9.85 -3.37
C ILE A 46 -5.02 8.42 -3.25
N ILE A 47 -5.75 8.14 -2.17
CA ILE A 47 -6.57 6.92 -2.04
C ILE A 47 -8.02 7.29 -2.25
N ILE A 48 -8.70 6.53 -3.11
CA ILE A 48 -10.10 6.74 -3.47
C ILE A 48 -10.94 5.62 -2.87
N PHE A 49 -11.97 5.99 -2.12
CA PHE A 49 -13.08 5.12 -1.74
C PHE A 49 -14.22 5.41 -2.73
N PRO A 50 -14.30 4.66 -3.84
CA PRO A 50 -15.31 4.89 -4.87
C PRO A 50 -16.71 4.61 -4.32
N GLU A 51 -17.72 4.95 -5.13
CA GLU A 51 -19.10 4.56 -4.86
C GLU A 51 -19.19 3.03 -4.72
N PHE A 52 -19.58 2.55 -3.54
CA PHE A 52 -19.61 1.13 -3.19
C PHE A 52 -20.76 0.87 -2.21
N SER A 53 -21.87 0.31 -2.70
CA SER A 53 -23.11 0.18 -1.94
C SER A 53 -22.99 -0.70 -0.69
N GLY A 54 -22.12 -1.71 -0.72
CA GLY A 54 -21.86 -2.62 0.40
C GLY A 54 -20.82 -2.10 1.41
N PHE A 55 -20.46 -0.81 1.38
CA PHE A 55 -19.31 -0.30 2.15
C PHE A 55 -19.49 -0.48 3.67
N SER A 56 -20.71 -0.30 4.15
CA SER A 56 -21.03 -0.51 5.57
C SER A 56 -20.93 -1.97 6.01
N GLU A 57 -21.01 -2.91 5.07
CA GLU A 57 -21.00 -4.36 5.30
C GLU A 57 -19.59 -4.95 5.18
N VAL A 58 -18.60 -4.16 4.78
CA VAL A 58 -17.20 -4.61 4.73
C VAL A 58 -16.76 -5.00 6.14
N PRO A 59 -16.23 -6.21 6.37
CA PRO A 59 -15.63 -6.62 7.65
C PRO A 59 -14.51 -5.69 8.08
N GLU A 60 -14.37 -5.46 9.39
CA GLU A 60 -13.35 -4.55 9.96
C GLU A 60 -11.93 -4.94 9.54
N GLU A 61 -11.62 -6.23 9.63
CA GLU A 61 -10.35 -6.81 9.22
C GLU A 61 -10.05 -6.59 7.73
N ASP A 62 -11.02 -6.86 6.84
CA ASP A 62 -10.84 -6.63 5.39
C ASP A 62 -10.53 -5.17 5.09
N PHE A 63 -11.24 -4.25 5.75
CA PHE A 63 -10.99 -2.81 5.61
C PHE A 63 -9.58 -2.46 6.06
N LEU A 64 -9.18 -2.92 7.26
CA LEU A 64 -7.86 -2.64 7.83
C LEU A 64 -6.74 -3.18 6.93
N ASN A 65 -6.89 -4.41 6.44
CA ASN A 65 -5.94 -5.05 5.54
C ASN A 65 -5.77 -4.26 4.24
N VAL A 66 -6.87 -3.84 3.60
CA VAL A 66 -6.79 -3.05 2.36
C VAL A 66 -6.20 -1.67 2.60
N VAL A 67 -6.61 -0.93 3.64
CA VAL A 67 -6.03 0.41 3.87
C VAL A 67 -4.57 0.34 4.29
N THR A 68 -4.18 -0.67 5.07
CA THR A 68 -2.78 -0.93 5.45
C THR A 68 -1.94 -1.26 4.22
N TYR A 69 -2.45 -2.13 3.34
CA TYR A 69 -1.77 -2.44 2.10
C TYR A 69 -1.65 -1.22 1.17
N LEU A 70 -2.73 -0.49 0.92
CA LEU A 70 -2.70 0.66 0.01
C LEU A 70 -1.80 1.81 0.53
N THR A 71 -1.69 1.96 1.85
CA THR A 71 -0.82 2.99 2.46
C THR A 71 0.65 2.59 2.51
N SER A 72 0.99 1.30 2.40
CA SER A 72 2.38 0.85 2.33
C SER A 72 3.01 0.97 0.94
N ILE A 73 2.19 1.20 -0.10
CA ILE A 73 2.67 1.26 -1.50
C ILE A 73 3.46 2.53 -1.82
N PRO A 74 3.02 3.76 -1.46
CA PRO A 74 3.82 4.95 -1.69
C PRO A 74 5.17 4.89 -0.96
N SER A 75 6.20 5.53 -1.53
CA SER A 75 7.49 5.65 -0.85
C SER A 75 7.36 6.41 0.46
N LEU A 76 8.31 6.22 1.39
CA LEU A 76 8.35 6.95 2.66
C LEU A 76 8.30 8.47 2.44
N ASP A 77 9.02 8.99 1.45
CA ASP A 77 9.00 10.41 1.09
C ASP A 77 7.59 10.87 0.68
N ALA A 78 6.91 10.11 -0.18
CA ALA A 78 5.55 10.44 -0.62
C ALA A 78 4.53 10.33 0.52
N ALA A 79 4.65 9.28 1.36
CA ALA A 79 3.80 9.08 2.52
C ALA A 79 4.00 10.17 3.59
N SER A 80 5.22 10.72 3.72
CA SER A 80 5.54 11.77 4.68
C SER A 80 4.79 13.09 4.43
N ILE A 81 4.43 13.36 3.17
CA ILE A 81 3.58 14.50 2.78
C ILE A 81 2.18 14.39 3.41
N GLY A 82 1.71 13.15 3.60
CA GLY A 82 0.36 12.81 4.03
C GLY A 82 -0.55 12.45 2.85
N PHE A 83 -1.61 11.70 3.17
CA PHE A 83 -2.54 11.16 2.18
C PHE A 83 -3.71 12.10 1.95
N ILE A 84 -4.15 12.17 0.69
CA ILE A 84 -5.44 12.72 0.32
C ILE A 84 -6.42 11.57 0.14
N ILE A 85 -7.56 11.64 0.81
CA ILE A 85 -8.63 10.65 0.70
C ILE A 85 -9.80 11.25 -0.07
N ILE A 86 -10.27 10.56 -1.10
CA ILE A 86 -11.51 10.91 -1.81
C ILE A 86 -12.57 9.88 -1.47
N ILE A 87 -13.70 10.32 -0.94
CA ILE A 87 -14.84 9.47 -0.60
C ILE A 87 -15.98 9.83 -1.55
N ASP A 88 -16.34 8.91 -2.45
CA ASP A 88 -17.49 9.08 -3.35
C ASP A 88 -18.72 8.36 -2.79
N ARG A 89 -19.71 9.14 -2.34
CA ARG A 89 -20.97 8.65 -1.77
C ARG A 89 -22.16 9.38 -2.38
N ARG A 90 -22.04 9.81 -3.64
CA ARG A 90 -23.09 10.61 -4.31
C ARG A 90 -24.40 9.85 -4.46
N LYS A 91 -24.37 8.51 -4.57
CA LYS A 91 -25.57 7.67 -4.74
C LYS A 91 -26.03 7.02 -3.43
N ASP A 92 -25.46 7.45 -2.31
CA ASP A 92 -25.56 6.78 -1.03
C ASP A 92 -26.41 7.57 -0.01
N LYS A 93 -26.54 7.05 1.22
CA LYS A 93 -27.20 7.76 2.33
C LYS A 93 -26.20 8.59 3.14
N TRP A 94 -26.69 9.62 3.83
CA TRP A 94 -25.87 10.40 4.76
C TRP A 94 -25.26 9.57 5.91
N SER A 95 -25.94 8.50 6.32
CA SER A 95 -25.38 7.53 7.26
C SER A 95 -24.12 6.86 6.72
N SER A 96 -24.07 6.54 5.42
CA SER A 96 -22.91 5.94 4.75
C SER A 96 -21.71 6.89 4.74
N VAL A 97 -21.94 8.20 4.55
CA VAL A 97 -20.89 9.24 4.67
C VAL A 97 -20.30 9.25 6.08
N LYS A 98 -21.16 9.31 7.11
CA LYS A 98 -20.72 9.32 8.51
C LYS A 98 -19.99 8.05 8.90
N ALA A 99 -20.47 6.89 8.47
CA ALA A 99 -19.81 5.61 8.70
C ALA A 99 -18.43 5.56 8.03
N SER A 100 -18.32 6.05 6.79
CA SER A 100 -17.04 6.09 6.07
C SER A 100 -16.01 6.97 6.76
N LEU A 101 -16.41 8.19 7.16
CA LEU A 101 -15.54 9.10 7.90
C LEU A 101 -15.10 8.52 9.24
N SER A 102 -16.03 7.94 10.00
CA SER A 102 -15.72 7.32 11.30
C SER A 102 -14.74 6.16 11.16
N ARG A 103 -14.91 5.34 10.13
CA ARG A 103 -14.07 4.16 9.88
C ARG A 103 -12.66 4.56 9.44
N ILE A 104 -12.54 5.55 8.57
CA ILE A 104 -11.25 6.09 8.13
C ILE A 104 -10.55 6.78 9.30
N ALA A 105 -11.24 7.60 10.08
CA ALA A 105 -10.65 8.27 11.24
C ALA A 105 -10.14 7.28 12.30
N GLY A 106 -10.83 6.14 12.49
CA GLY A 106 -10.47 5.15 13.50
C GLY A 106 -9.39 4.15 13.09
N ALA A 107 -9.19 3.90 11.80
CA ALA A 107 -8.37 2.77 11.32
C ALA A 107 -7.36 3.13 10.22
N PHE A 108 -7.28 4.40 9.77
CA PHE A 108 -6.31 4.76 8.75
C PHE A 108 -4.89 4.83 9.35
N PRO A 109 -3.91 4.05 8.85
CA PRO A 109 -2.60 3.89 9.48
C PRO A 109 -1.60 5.01 9.13
N GLY A 110 -1.93 5.88 8.17
CA GLY A 110 -1.04 6.93 7.68
C GLY A 110 -1.39 8.34 8.18
N ASN A 111 -0.52 9.30 7.87
CA ASN A 111 -0.82 10.72 8.09
C ASN A 111 -1.88 11.21 7.09
N LEU A 112 -3.03 11.68 7.58
CA LEU A 112 -4.10 12.23 6.74
C LEU A 112 -3.92 13.73 6.54
N GLN A 113 -3.68 14.15 5.30
CA GLN A 113 -3.55 15.57 4.93
C GLN A 113 -4.92 16.21 4.67
N LEU A 114 -5.77 15.53 3.89
CA LEU A 114 -7.03 16.08 3.38
C LEU A 114 -8.03 14.97 3.06
N VAL A 115 -9.29 15.13 3.47
CA VAL A 115 -10.39 14.24 3.10
C VAL A 115 -11.41 15.03 2.28
N LEU A 116 -11.67 14.59 1.05
CA LEU A 116 -12.60 15.17 0.10
C LEU A 116 -13.82 14.26 -0.03
N VAL A 117 -14.99 14.73 0.35
CA VAL A 117 -16.21 13.91 0.36
C VAL A 117 -17.18 14.41 -0.69
N LEU A 118 -17.41 13.62 -1.74
CA LEU A 118 -18.50 13.83 -2.68
C LEU A 118 -19.79 13.27 -2.07
N ARG A 119 -20.63 14.15 -1.55
CA ARG A 119 -21.83 13.78 -0.77
C ARG A 119 -23.08 13.65 -1.66
N PRO A 120 -24.15 12.99 -1.17
CA PRO A 120 -25.43 12.99 -1.88
C PRO A 120 -26.01 14.41 -1.95
N SER A 121 -26.47 14.82 -3.15
CA SER A 121 -26.85 16.20 -3.47
C SER A 121 -28.07 16.75 -2.71
N ARG A 122 -28.89 15.88 -2.09
CA ARG A 122 -30.17 16.25 -1.44
C ARG A 122 -30.06 16.54 0.06
N PHE A 123 -28.84 16.71 0.62
CA PHE A 123 -28.66 16.94 2.06
C PHE A 123 -28.35 18.40 2.42
N PHE A 124 -29.03 18.91 3.45
CA PHE A 124 -28.93 20.29 3.95
C PHE A 124 -27.60 20.59 4.67
N GLN A 125 -27.15 21.84 4.61
CA GLN A 125 -25.91 22.34 5.24
C GLN A 125 -25.83 22.11 6.75
N ARG A 126 -26.96 22.05 7.48
CA ARG A 126 -26.97 21.82 8.94
C ARG A 126 -26.32 20.49 9.35
N ALA A 127 -26.53 19.43 8.58
CA ALA A 127 -25.94 18.12 8.87
C ALA A 127 -24.40 18.13 8.72
N ILE A 128 -23.86 19.02 7.88
CA ILE A 128 -22.42 19.17 7.65
C ILE A 128 -21.72 19.83 8.85
N ALA A 129 -22.38 20.82 9.47
CA ALA A 129 -21.85 21.50 10.65
C ALA A 129 -21.65 20.54 11.84
N ASP A 130 -22.57 19.59 12.03
CA ASP A 130 -22.48 18.57 13.08
C ASP A 130 -21.27 17.63 12.91
N ILE A 131 -20.85 17.36 11.66
CA ILE A 131 -19.65 16.57 11.37
C ILE A 131 -18.39 17.36 11.70
N GLY A 132 -18.34 18.63 11.28
CA GLY A 132 -17.22 19.52 11.57
C GLY A 132 -16.96 19.66 13.07
N MET A 133 -18.02 19.72 13.88
CA MET A 133 -17.91 19.83 15.34
C MET A 133 -17.49 18.53 16.04
N LYS A 134 -17.91 17.35 15.54
CA LYS A 134 -17.63 16.06 16.20
C LYS A 134 -16.24 15.51 15.85
N LEU A 135 -15.76 15.72 14.63
CA LEU A 135 -14.43 15.25 14.17
C LEU A 135 -13.30 16.19 14.58
N HIS A 136 -13.59 17.46 14.92
CA HIS A 136 -12.59 18.39 15.49
C HIS A 136 -12.23 18.10 16.96
N LYS A 137 -12.98 17.21 17.63
CA LYS A 137 -12.95 17.09 19.09
C LYS A 137 -11.89 16.11 19.61
N ASP A 138 -11.38 15.23 18.75
CA ASP A 138 -10.32 14.29 19.08
C ASP A 138 -9.10 14.63 18.21
N ASP A 139 -7.99 15.01 18.83
CA ASP A 139 -6.57 15.29 18.44
C ASP A 139 -6.02 15.07 16.99
N PHE A 140 -6.86 14.89 15.96
CA PHE A 140 -6.48 14.67 14.58
C PHE A 140 -6.56 15.98 13.78
N LYS A 141 -5.43 16.40 13.22
CA LYS A 141 -5.31 17.53 12.27
C LYS A 141 -5.91 17.22 10.88
N MET A 142 -7.00 16.45 10.82
CA MET A 142 -7.61 16.02 9.56
C MET A 142 -8.51 17.11 8.98
N LYS A 143 -8.13 17.70 7.84
CA LYS A 143 -8.99 18.65 7.13
C LYS A 143 -10.02 17.90 6.28
N ILE A 144 -11.30 18.12 6.52
CA ILE A 144 -12.40 17.49 5.76
C ILE A 144 -13.12 18.56 4.94
N MET A 145 -13.26 18.33 3.63
CA MET A 145 -14.03 19.18 2.72
C MET A 145 -15.22 18.41 2.14
N MET A 146 -16.42 18.95 2.36
CA MET A 146 -17.66 18.42 1.79
C MET A 146 -17.92 19.08 0.43
N LEU A 147 -17.94 18.27 -0.62
CA LEU A 147 -18.06 18.70 -2.00
C LEU A 147 -19.46 18.40 -2.53
N ASN A 148 -20.01 19.31 -3.35
CA ASN A 148 -21.35 19.16 -3.94
C ASN A 148 -21.29 18.63 -5.38
N SER A 149 -20.13 18.74 -6.03
CA SER A 149 -19.96 18.40 -7.43
C SER A 149 -18.54 17.90 -7.73
N LEU A 150 -18.38 17.26 -8.90
CA LEU A 150 -17.03 16.95 -9.41
C LEU A 150 -16.25 18.23 -9.76
N SER A 151 -16.92 19.31 -10.15
CA SER A 151 -16.26 20.60 -10.39
C SER A 151 -15.60 21.13 -9.11
N ASP A 152 -16.24 20.94 -7.95
CA ASP A 152 -15.66 21.31 -6.66
C ASP A 152 -14.40 20.46 -6.39
N LEU A 153 -14.44 19.16 -6.68
CA LEU A 153 -13.29 18.24 -6.55
C LEU A 153 -12.11 18.70 -7.42
N HIS A 154 -12.38 19.15 -8.64
CA HIS A 154 -11.36 19.64 -9.58
C HIS A 154 -10.69 20.94 -9.11
N GLY A 155 -11.25 21.65 -8.13
CA GLY A 155 -10.57 22.76 -7.45
C GLY A 155 -9.43 22.32 -6.54
N TYR A 156 -9.49 21.09 -6.02
CA TYR A 156 -8.50 20.52 -5.10
C TYR A 156 -7.48 19.64 -5.82
N VAL A 157 -7.94 18.78 -6.74
CA VAL A 157 -7.11 17.79 -7.43
C VAL A 157 -7.19 18.00 -8.94
N ASP A 158 -6.04 17.98 -9.62
CA ASP A 158 -5.97 18.09 -11.08
C ASP A 158 -6.72 16.94 -11.77
N LYS A 159 -7.37 17.23 -12.89
CA LYS A 159 -8.15 16.23 -13.64
C LYS A 159 -7.28 15.08 -14.16
N GLY A 160 -6.02 15.34 -14.50
CA GLY A 160 -5.06 14.31 -14.90
C GLY A 160 -4.67 13.35 -13.78
N GLN A 161 -5.02 13.65 -12.53
CA GLN A 161 -4.73 12.83 -11.34
C GLN A 161 -5.97 12.07 -10.83
N LEU A 162 -7.11 12.19 -11.52
CA LEU A 162 -8.39 11.58 -11.15
C LEU A 162 -8.83 10.57 -12.22
N THR A 163 -9.45 9.47 -11.79
CA THR A 163 -10.02 8.48 -12.71
C THR A 163 -11.28 9.03 -13.40
N ARG A 164 -11.74 8.34 -14.45
CA ARG A 164 -12.88 8.77 -15.28
C ARG A 164 -14.18 8.89 -14.48
N GLU A 165 -14.38 8.04 -13.48
CA GLU A 165 -15.56 8.03 -12.59
C GLU A 165 -15.66 9.32 -11.73
N LEU A 166 -14.51 9.97 -11.51
CA LEU A 166 -14.38 11.25 -10.82
C LEU A 166 -14.24 12.43 -11.80
N GLY A 167 -14.53 12.21 -13.08
CA GLY A 167 -14.46 13.24 -14.12
C GLY A 167 -13.04 13.68 -14.48
N GLY A 168 -12.06 12.81 -14.26
CA GLY A 168 -10.68 13.02 -14.65
C GLY A 168 -10.26 12.23 -15.90
N ASN A 169 -8.98 12.32 -16.21
CA ASN A 169 -8.36 11.76 -17.41
C ASN A 169 -7.32 10.66 -17.11
N LEU A 170 -7.10 10.35 -15.83
CA LEU A 170 -6.16 9.29 -15.43
C LEU A 170 -6.72 7.93 -15.86
N GLU A 171 -5.98 7.22 -16.69
CA GLU A 171 -6.33 5.85 -17.06
C GLU A 171 -5.99 4.89 -15.93
N TYR A 172 -6.99 4.18 -15.45
CA TYR A 172 -6.86 3.21 -14.38
C TYR A 172 -7.69 1.97 -14.69
N CYS A 173 -7.05 0.81 -14.67
CA CYS A 173 -7.71 -0.48 -14.77
C CYS A 173 -7.39 -1.29 -13.51
N HIS A 174 -8.40 -1.55 -12.70
CA HIS A 174 -8.19 -2.16 -11.38
C HIS A 174 -7.62 -3.59 -11.46
N SER A 175 -8.12 -4.42 -12.38
CA SER A 175 -7.61 -5.78 -12.58
C SER A 175 -6.16 -5.80 -13.07
N GLN A 176 -5.80 -4.91 -14.00
CA GLN A 176 -4.40 -4.76 -14.43
C GLN A 176 -3.52 -4.25 -13.28
N TRP A 177 -4.02 -3.32 -12.47
CA TRP A 177 -3.28 -2.84 -11.30
C TRP A 177 -2.99 -3.97 -10.31
N ILE A 178 -3.97 -4.82 -9.99
CA ILE A 178 -3.76 -6.01 -9.14
C ILE A 178 -2.73 -6.93 -9.77
N HIS A 179 -2.88 -7.26 -11.07
CA HIS A 179 -1.96 -8.13 -11.78
C HIS A 179 -0.51 -7.62 -11.72
N HIS A 180 -0.29 -6.33 -12.02
CA HIS A 180 1.03 -5.72 -11.92
C HIS A 180 1.56 -5.71 -10.49
N ARG A 181 0.73 -5.40 -9.48
CA ARG A 181 1.15 -5.41 -8.08
C ARG A 181 1.64 -6.79 -7.64
N THR A 182 0.86 -7.84 -7.92
CA THR A 182 1.25 -9.21 -7.60
C THR A 182 2.53 -9.62 -8.34
N ALA A 183 2.69 -9.25 -9.61
CA ALA A 183 3.90 -9.56 -10.37
C ALA A 183 5.15 -8.87 -9.79
N ILE A 184 5.04 -7.57 -9.44
CA ILE A 184 6.15 -6.79 -8.85
C ILE A 184 6.56 -7.37 -7.49
N GLU A 185 5.59 -7.69 -6.63
CA GLU A 185 5.85 -8.22 -5.29
C GLU A 185 6.43 -9.64 -5.32
N ASN A 186 5.93 -10.49 -6.22
CA ASN A 186 6.50 -11.81 -6.44
C ASN A 186 7.95 -11.70 -6.93
N PHE A 187 8.21 -10.81 -7.89
CA PHE A 187 9.58 -10.56 -8.35
C PHE A 187 10.50 -10.10 -7.21
N ALA A 188 10.05 -9.16 -6.38
CA ALA A 188 10.81 -8.69 -5.23
C ALA A 188 11.10 -9.82 -4.23
N THR A 189 10.14 -10.71 -4.01
CA THR A 189 10.30 -11.89 -3.14
C THR A 189 11.30 -12.89 -3.72
N THR A 190 11.24 -13.16 -5.02
CA THR A 190 12.24 -14.01 -5.71
C THR A 190 13.63 -13.40 -5.59
N VAL A 191 13.80 -12.10 -5.87
CA VAL A 191 15.09 -11.42 -5.74
C VAL A 191 15.62 -11.49 -4.30
N LYS A 192 14.79 -11.24 -3.28
CA LYS A 192 15.17 -11.36 -1.86
C LYS A 192 15.64 -12.78 -1.54
N THR A 193 14.89 -13.79 -1.97
CA THR A 193 15.21 -15.20 -1.71
C THR A 193 16.50 -15.61 -2.41
N THR A 194 16.69 -15.25 -3.68
CA THR A 194 17.92 -15.53 -4.43
C THR A 194 19.13 -14.84 -3.82
N ALA A 195 19.00 -13.58 -3.38
CA ALA A 195 20.07 -12.87 -2.69
C ALA A 195 20.45 -13.57 -1.36
N GLN A 196 19.46 -14.04 -0.59
CA GLN A 196 19.70 -14.79 0.65
C GLN A 196 20.39 -16.14 0.38
N MET A 197 19.99 -16.86 -0.67
CA MET A 197 20.66 -18.11 -1.06
C MET A 197 22.12 -17.87 -1.46
N LEU A 198 22.39 -16.83 -2.26
CA LEU A 198 23.75 -16.45 -2.65
C LEU A 198 24.59 -16.02 -1.45
N GLN A 199 24.00 -15.27 -0.51
CA GLN A 199 24.66 -14.88 0.72
C GLN A 199 25.02 -16.10 1.57
N MET A 200 24.08 -17.02 1.78
CA MET A 200 24.32 -18.25 2.55
C MET A 200 25.42 -19.11 1.90
N PHE A 201 25.42 -19.24 0.58
CA PHE A 201 26.49 -19.93 -0.15
C PHE A 201 27.86 -19.25 0.02
N GLY A 202 27.90 -17.92 -0.03
CA GLY A 202 29.13 -17.16 0.19
C GLY A 202 29.67 -17.29 1.61
N THR A 203 28.79 -17.28 2.62
CA THR A 203 29.15 -17.52 4.02
C THR A 203 29.68 -18.93 4.21
N ASP A 204 28.97 -19.95 3.70
CA ASP A 204 29.42 -21.35 3.72
C ASP A 204 30.85 -21.44 3.15
N LEU A 205 31.11 -20.87 1.98
CA LEU A 205 32.43 -20.93 1.34
C LEU A 205 33.53 -20.22 2.15
N ALA A 206 33.21 -19.11 2.81
CA ALA A 206 34.18 -18.31 3.55
C ALA A 206 34.51 -18.88 4.95
N GLU A 207 33.53 -19.54 5.58
CA GLU A 207 33.65 -20.07 6.95
C GLU A 207 33.99 -21.57 6.98
N THR A 208 34.00 -22.25 5.84
CA THR A 208 34.40 -23.66 5.74
C THR A 208 35.89 -23.83 6.04
N GLU A 209 36.20 -24.58 7.10
CA GLU A 209 37.57 -25.01 7.40
C GLU A 209 38.09 -25.98 6.33
N LEU A 210 39.32 -25.76 5.88
CA LEU A 210 39.93 -26.62 4.86
C LEU A 210 40.29 -27.99 5.48
N PRO A 211 39.92 -29.11 4.85
CA PRO A 211 40.30 -30.43 5.33
C PRO A 211 41.81 -30.64 5.29
N ASN A 212 42.34 -31.41 6.26
CA ASN A 212 43.77 -31.71 6.34
C ASN A 212 44.20 -32.88 5.43
N ASP A 213 43.25 -33.56 4.77
CA ASP A 213 43.52 -34.65 3.84
C ASP A 213 42.98 -34.38 2.43
N VAL A 214 43.64 -35.00 1.45
CA VAL A 214 43.37 -34.81 0.02
C VAL A 214 41.98 -35.31 -0.38
N GLN A 215 41.48 -36.37 0.27
CA GLN A 215 40.20 -36.97 -0.09
C GLN A 215 39.05 -36.08 0.38
N CYS A 216 39.04 -35.65 1.64
CA CYS A 216 38.05 -34.72 2.15
C CYS A 216 38.11 -33.37 1.41
N THR A 217 39.28 -32.89 0.98
CA THR A 217 39.37 -31.68 0.15
C THR A 217 38.65 -31.86 -1.20
N LYS A 218 38.80 -33.02 -1.85
CA LYS A 218 38.08 -33.34 -3.10
C LYS A 218 36.58 -33.45 -2.89
N ASP A 219 36.15 -34.09 -1.81
CA ASP A 219 34.74 -34.26 -1.49
C ASP A 219 34.08 -32.90 -1.21
N LEU A 220 34.78 -32.02 -0.48
CA LEU A 220 34.35 -30.65 -0.19
C LEU A 220 34.24 -29.79 -1.46
N LEU A 221 35.22 -29.88 -2.35
CA LEU A 221 35.20 -29.17 -3.65
C LEU A 221 34.02 -29.64 -4.52
N THR A 222 33.74 -30.94 -4.51
CA THR A 222 32.61 -31.52 -5.25
C THR A 222 31.29 -30.99 -4.69
N ALA A 223 31.10 -31.01 -3.37
CA ALA A 223 29.92 -30.48 -2.71
C ALA A 223 29.68 -28.99 -2.99
N HIS A 224 30.73 -28.15 -2.99
CA HIS A 224 30.60 -26.74 -3.37
C HIS A 224 30.27 -26.55 -4.85
N THR A 225 30.84 -27.36 -5.74
CA THR A 225 30.57 -27.32 -7.18
C THR A 225 29.11 -27.68 -7.48
N ASP A 226 28.58 -28.69 -6.79
CA ASP A 226 27.18 -29.11 -6.91
C ASP A 226 26.24 -28.01 -6.40
N LYS A 227 26.49 -27.45 -5.20
CA LYS A 227 25.72 -26.31 -4.67
C LYS A 227 25.72 -25.11 -5.64
N HIS A 228 26.87 -24.78 -6.21
CA HIS A 228 26.99 -23.70 -7.19
C HIS A 228 26.24 -23.99 -8.50
N SER A 229 26.25 -25.24 -8.98
CA SER A 229 25.48 -25.62 -10.16
C SER A 229 23.96 -25.48 -9.93
N ASN A 230 23.48 -25.81 -8.75
CA ASN A 230 22.06 -25.66 -8.39
C ASN A 230 21.64 -24.18 -8.32
N LEU A 231 22.54 -23.27 -7.92
CA LEU A 231 22.28 -21.83 -7.92
C LEU A 231 22.18 -21.23 -9.33
N LYS A 232 22.79 -21.85 -10.35
CA LYS A 232 22.73 -21.37 -11.75
C LYS A 232 21.41 -21.67 -12.46
N VAL A 233 20.56 -22.53 -11.88
CA VAL A 233 19.32 -23.01 -12.50
C VAL A 233 18.08 -22.31 -11.90
N ILE A 234 18.29 -21.38 -10.95
CA ILE A 234 17.27 -20.51 -10.34
C ILE A 234 17.15 -19.22 -11.16
#